data_AF-A0A812Y677-F1
#
_entry.id   AF-A0A812Y677-F1
#
_cell.length_a   1.000
_cell.length_b   1.000
_cell.length_c   1.000
_cell.angle_alpha   90.00
_cell.angle_beta   90.00
_cell.angle_gamma   90.00
#
_symmetry.space_group_name_H-M   'P 1'
#
loop_
_entity.id
_entity.type
_entity.pdbx_description
1 polymer ?
#
loop_
_entity_poly.entity_id
_entity_poly.type
_entity_poly.pdbx_seq_one_letter_code
_entity_poly.pdbx_strand_id
1 'polypeptide(L)'
;MRVCTVCRRLPLPAKQEDPPLDESFLAGIKEELASIEESEQNIQALSQVFRFYAGNARQLAQLLVDFLMKQCFPWELIHAFHLLDDILLLDNTGSYKAELSDRIQMASVHAFRKVQSAAEKREVARVLHAWRELRIISSEVADGIAATLRTLGGEAASRILDEASAPDDEDDEPYSMPTRATGPATAAKGQPQPEPPTKRAKVASAAAVRVAAATPAQQPRTAEKILALVKRIIAAPAEKPFELLGLGTGCKASEIRTAYRKIALQIHPDKNPGSEGLCKEALIKLQQGREQAESELQQRESGGKSRDKGGMDNGTVAAWMHLVGSELYDCMTFCRIAMSVPAHEIFQAPSIAW
;
A
#
# COMPACT_ATOMS: atom_id res chain seq x y z
N MET A 1 -24.94 27.78 15.11
CA MET A 1 -24.89 27.74 13.64
C MET A 1 -23.45 27.53 13.21
N ARG A 2 -23.10 26.35 12.70
CA ARG A 2 -21.74 26.09 12.19
C ARG A 2 -21.73 26.53 10.72
N VAL A 3 -21.00 27.60 10.41
CA VAL A 3 -20.82 28.10 9.04
C VAL A 3 -19.64 27.34 8.43
N CYS A 4 -19.83 26.76 7.24
CA CYS A 4 -18.73 26.20 6.44
C CYS A 4 -17.68 27.28 6.20
N THR A 5 -16.50 27.14 6.82
CA THR A 5 -15.39 28.10 6.73
C THR A 5 -14.86 28.25 5.32
N VAL A 6 -14.99 27.20 4.49
CA VAL A 6 -14.51 27.17 3.11
C VAL A 6 -15.49 27.83 2.12
N CYS A 7 -16.80 27.72 2.38
CA CYS A 7 -17.79 27.99 1.33
C CYS A 7 -18.76 29.15 1.60
N ARG A 8 -18.82 29.74 2.82
CA ARG A 8 -19.64 30.92 3.18
C ARG A 8 -21.10 30.94 2.65
N ARG A 9 -21.64 29.81 2.18
CA ARG A 9 -23.03 29.68 1.73
C ARG A 9 -23.91 29.34 2.93
N LEU A 10 -25.15 29.81 2.79
CA LEU A 10 -26.28 29.77 3.72
C LEU A 10 -26.31 28.52 4.62
N PRO A 11 -26.83 28.64 5.86
CA PRO A 11 -27.01 27.50 6.75
C PRO A 11 -27.77 26.41 6.01
N LEU A 12 -27.11 25.26 5.84
CA LEU A 12 -27.77 24.07 5.33
C LEU A 12 -29.00 23.81 6.21
N PRO A 13 -30.18 23.55 5.63
CA PRO A 13 -31.38 23.25 6.41
C PRO A 13 -31.05 22.17 7.42
N ALA A 14 -31.66 22.24 8.61
CA ALA A 14 -31.51 21.21 9.64
C ALA A 14 -31.63 19.84 8.98
N LYS A 15 -30.54 19.06 9.05
CA LYS A 15 -30.37 17.83 8.29
C LYS A 15 -31.56 16.93 8.64
N GLN A 16 -32.51 16.82 7.71
CA GLN A 16 -33.60 15.86 7.84
C GLN A 16 -32.91 14.50 7.97
N GLU A 17 -33.15 13.79 9.07
CA GLU A 17 -32.52 12.50 9.30
C GLU A 17 -32.85 11.60 8.11
N ASP A 18 -31.82 11.10 7.44
CA ASP A 18 -32.00 10.16 6.34
C ASP A 18 -32.75 8.94 6.89
N PRO A 19 -33.71 8.39 6.14
CA PRO A 19 -34.43 7.20 6.58
C PRO A 19 -33.42 6.09 6.91
N PRO A 20 -33.74 5.21 7.89
CA PRO A 20 -32.88 4.07 8.19
C PRO A 20 -32.67 3.23 6.92
N LEU A 21 -31.46 2.69 6.75
CA LEU A 21 -31.15 1.80 5.63
C LEU A 21 -31.99 0.54 5.77
N ASP A 22 -32.50 0.03 4.64
CA ASP A 22 -33.27 -1.18 4.64
C ASP A 22 -32.39 -2.42 4.92
N GLU A 23 -32.99 -3.47 5.47
CA GLU A 23 -32.26 -4.68 5.86
C GLU A 23 -31.63 -5.41 4.66
N SER A 24 -32.25 -5.32 3.47
CA SER A 24 -31.71 -5.94 2.25
C SER A 24 -30.42 -5.25 1.80
N PHE A 25 -30.37 -3.92 1.87
CA PHE A 25 -29.18 -3.15 1.58
C PHE A 25 -28.05 -3.45 2.57
N LEU A 26 -28.37 -3.50 3.87
CA LEU A 26 -27.40 -3.90 4.89
C LEU A 26 -26.91 -5.34 4.71
N ALA A 27 -27.76 -6.25 4.22
CA ALA A 27 -27.35 -7.61 3.88
C ALA A 27 -26.35 -7.63 2.71
N GLY A 28 -26.58 -6.82 1.66
CA GLY A 28 -25.64 -6.67 0.56
C GLY A 28 -24.27 -6.15 1.02
N ILE A 29 -24.23 -5.15 1.89
CA ILE A 29 -22.95 -4.65 2.45
C ILE A 29 -22.24 -5.74 3.26
N LYS A 30 -22.96 -6.61 3.98
CA LYS A 30 -22.34 -7.72 4.70
C LYS A 30 -21.70 -8.75 3.78
N GLU A 31 -22.36 -9.04 2.65
CA GLU A 31 -21.81 -9.95 1.64
C GLU A 31 -20.53 -9.36 1.02
N GLU A 32 -20.52 -8.08 0.67
CA GLU A 32 -19.34 -7.37 0.16
C GLU A 32 -18.20 -7.28 1.20
N LEU A 33 -18.53 -7.10 2.48
CA LEU A 33 -17.51 -7.17 3.54
C LEU A 33 -16.93 -8.57 3.69
N ALA A 34 -17.73 -9.62 3.49
CA ALA A 34 -17.26 -10.99 3.54
C ALA A 34 -16.33 -11.35 2.36
N SER A 35 -16.36 -10.59 1.26
CA SER A 35 -15.47 -10.73 0.10
C SER A 35 -14.33 -9.70 0.06
N ILE A 36 -14.03 -9.04 1.18
CA ILE A 36 -13.07 -7.92 1.23
C ILE A 36 -11.63 -8.34 0.87
N GLU A 37 -11.27 -9.61 1.04
CA GLU A 37 -9.92 -10.11 0.71
C GLU A 37 -9.65 -10.24 -0.79
N GLU A 38 -10.69 -10.26 -1.63
CA GLU A 38 -10.55 -10.63 -3.03
C GLU A 38 -9.97 -9.49 -3.90
N SER A 39 -10.12 -8.22 -3.48
CA SER A 39 -9.67 -7.08 -4.28
C SER A 39 -9.53 -5.77 -3.48
N GLU A 40 -8.44 -5.05 -3.71
CA GLU A 40 -8.28 -3.64 -3.27
C GLU A 40 -9.39 -2.74 -3.84
N GLN A 41 -9.95 -3.11 -5.00
CA GLN A 41 -11.10 -2.40 -5.59
C GLN A 41 -12.36 -2.55 -4.72
N ASN A 42 -12.52 -3.66 -4.00
CA ASN A 42 -13.65 -3.86 -3.09
C ASN A 42 -13.55 -2.92 -1.89
N ILE A 43 -12.34 -2.75 -1.33
CA ILE A 43 -12.09 -1.77 -0.25
C ILE A 43 -12.47 -0.36 -0.71
N GLN A 44 -12.03 0.04 -1.90
CA GLN A 44 -12.35 1.34 -2.48
C GLN A 44 -13.85 1.50 -2.76
N ALA A 45 -14.51 0.49 -3.32
CA ALA A 45 -15.94 0.53 -3.57
C ALA A 45 -16.73 0.68 -2.26
N LEU A 46 -16.38 -0.12 -1.24
CA LEU A 46 -17.00 -0.05 0.08
C LEU A 46 -16.76 1.31 0.75
N SER A 47 -15.54 1.88 0.67
CA SER A 47 -15.27 3.19 1.26
C SER A 47 -16.11 4.30 0.59
N GLN A 48 -16.37 4.21 -0.71
CA GLN A 48 -17.30 5.11 -1.40
C GLN A 48 -18.76 4.92 -0.96
N VAL A 49 -19.21 3.68 -0.76
CA VAL A 49 -20.56 3.41 -0.22
C VAL A 49 -20.71 4.04 1.16
N PHE A 50 -19.76 3.82 2.06
CA PHE A 50 -19.79 4.43 3.39
C PHE A 50 -19.80 5.96 3.32
N ARG A 51 -18.96 6.55 2.46
CA ARG A 51 -18.94 8.00 2.23
C ARG A 51 -20.30 8.53 1.75
N PHE A 52 -20.93 7.85 0.79
CA PHE A 52 -22.22 8.27 0.24
C PHE A 52 -23.32 8.22 1.29
N TYR A 53 -23.34 7.17 2.12
CA TYR A 53 -24.33 6.96 3.18
C TYR A 53 -23.89 7.48 4.56
N ALA A 54 -23.09 8.55 4.60
CA ALA A 54 -22.63 9.17 5.86
C ALA A 54 -23.78 9.70 6.75
N GLY A 55 -24.99 9.89 6.20
CA GLY A 55 -26.21 10.14 6.97
C GLY A 55 -26.59 9.00 7.92
N ASN A 56 -26.28 7.77 7.53
CA ASN A 56 -26.56 6.55 8.28
C ASN A 56 -25.29 5.98 8.95
N ALA A 57 -24.30 6.84 9.24
CA ALA A 57 -22.99 6.45 9.76
C ALA A 57 -23.07 5.52 10.98
N ARG A 58 -24.05 5.72 11.88
CA ARG A 58 -24.26 4.86 13.06
C ARG A 58 -24.55 3.40 12.70
N GLN A 59 -25.43 3.15 11.74
CA GLN A 59 -25.78 1.79 11.32
C GLN A 59 -24.61 1.12 10.61
N LEU A 60 -23.94 1.85 9.72
CA LEU A 60 -22.80 1.35 8.96
C LEU A 60 -21.56 1.13 9.83
N ALA A 61 -21.29 2.02 10.80
CA ALA A 61 -20.23 1.85 11.79
C ALA A 61 -20.48 0.63 12.68
N GLN A 62 -21.74 0.41 13.10
CA GLN A 62 -22.11 -0.80 13.85
C GLN A 62 -21.86 -2.06 13.02
N LEU A 63 -22.27 -2.06 11.75
CA LEU A 63 -22.09 -3.19 10.84
C LEU A 63 -20.60 -3.50 10.62
N LEU A 64 -19.77 -2.47 10.37
CA LEU A 64 -18.33 -2.62 10.19
C LEU A 64 -17.64 -3.15 11.46
N VAL A 65 -18.00 -2.63 12.63
CA VAL A 65 -17.44 -3.09 13.91
C VAL A 65 -17.90 -4.51 14.23
N ASP A 66 -19.15 -4.87 13.95
CA ASP A 66 -19.63 -6.25 14.12
C ASP A 66 -18.89 -7.22 13.19
N PHE A 67 -18.63 -6.82 11.94
CA PHE A 67 -17.81 -7.59 11.01
C PHE A 67 -16.40 -7.80 11.57
N LEU A 68 -15.69 -6.71 11.92
CA LEU A 68 -14.33 -6.75 12.48
C LEU A 68 -14.20 -7.63 13.72
N MET A 69 -15.20 -7.60 14.61
CA MET A 69 -15.12 -8.25 15.91
C MET A 69 -15.63 -9.70 15.92
N LYS A 70 -16.55 -10.05 15.02
CA LYS A 70 -17.29 -11.33 15.09
C LYS A 70 -17.08 -12.22 13.87
N GLN A 71 -16.90 -11.64 12.69
CA GLN A 71 -16.96 -12.38 11.42
C GLN A 71 -15.62 -12.39 10.68
N CYS A 72 -14.80 -11.37 10.87
CA CYS A 72 -13.55 -11.21 10.16
C CYS A 72 -12.51 -12.26 10.58
N PHE A 73 -11.97 -12.98 9.60
CA PHE A 73 -10.90 -13.94 9.82
C PHE A 73 -9.55 -13.21 10.07
N PRO A 74 -8.58 -13.86 10.75
CA PRO A 74 -7.31 -13.20 11.08
C PRO A 74 -6.54 -12.58 9.90
N TRP A 75 -6.63 -13.19 8.71
CA TRP A 75 -5.95 -12.72 7.50
C TRP A 75 -6.72 -11.60 6.75
N GLU A 76 -8.03 -11.49 6.98
CA GLU A 76 -8.88 -10.42 6.42
C GLU A 76 -8.75 -9.11 7.22
N LEU A 77 -8.32 -9.20 8.48
CA LEU A 77 -8.31 -8.05 9.40
C LEU A 77 -7.51 -6.87 8.88
N ILE A 78 -6.41 -7.09 8.16
CA ILE A 78 -5.62 -5.99 7.58
C ILE A 78 -6.43 -5.24 6.52
N HIS A 79 -7.11 -5.94 5.63
CA HIS A 79 -7.98 -5.35 4.60
C HIS A 79 -9.14 -4.57 5.25
N ALA A 80 -9.76 -5.15 6.27
CA ALA A 80 -10.82 -4.48 7.02
C ALA A 80 -10.32 -3.24 7.79
N PHE A 81 -9.06 -3.25 8.24
CA PHE A 81 -8.43 -2.10 8.88
C PHE A 81 -8.09 -0.99 7.87
N HIS A 82 -7.65 -1.35 6.65
CA HIS A 82 -7.47 -0.39 5.56
C HIS A 82 -8.80 0.23 5.12
N LEU A 83 -9.89 -0.55 5.07
CA LEU A 83 -11.23 0.01 4.86
C LEU A 83 -11.62 1.00 5.95
N LEU A 84 -11.35 0.68 7.21
CA LEU A 84 -11.61 1.58 8.34
C LEU A 84 -10.78 2.87 8.23
N ASP A 85 -9.51 2.77 7.83
CA ASP A 85 -8.62 3.92 7.55
C ASP A 85 -9.21 4.83 6.46
N ASP A 86 -9.58 4.25 5.31
CA ASP A 86 -10.19 4.97 4.19
C ASP A 86 -11.48 5.69 4.59
N ILE A 87 -12.38 5.01 5.33
CA ILE A 87 -13.63 5.61 5.81
C ILE A 87 -13.34 6.83 6.70
N LEU A 88 -12.38 6.72 7.62
CA LEU A 88 -12.05 7.80 8.55
C LEU A 88 -11.31 8.97 7.88
N LEU A 89 -10.45 8.68 6.90
CA LEU A 89 -9.76 9.68 6.09
C LEU A 89 -10.74 10.46 5.21
N LEU A 90 -11.74 9.78 4.63
CA LEU A 90 -12.72 10.38 3.73
C LEU A 90 -13.93 11.02 4.45
N ASP A 91 -14.04 10.85 5.79
CA ASP A 91 -15.14 11.40 6.60
C ASP A 91 -15.02 12.91 6.83
N ASN A 92 -15.47 13.67 5.82
CA ASN A 92 -15.54 15.12 5.87
C ASN A 92 -16.64 15.65 6.81
N THR A 93 -17.65 14.83 7.14
CA THR A 93 -18.75 15.27 8.04
C THR A 93 -18.41 15.07 9.51
N GLY A 94 -17.42 14.22 9.81
CA GLY A 94 -17.06 13.80 11.16
C GLY A 94 -18.07 12.81 11.76
N SER A 95 -19.00 12.30 10.96
CA SER A 95 -20.07 11.41 11.42
C SER A 95 -19.52 10.05 11.80
N TYR A 96 -18.62 9.49 11.00
CA TYR A 96 -17.95 8.23 11.29
C TYR A 96 -16.95 8.39 12.41
N LYS A 97 -16.18 9.48 12.46
CA LYS A 97 -15.26 9.76 13.56
C LYS A 97 -15.99 9.78 14.90
N ALA A 98 -17.16 10.42 14.99
CA ALA A 98 -17.96 10.44 16.20
C ALA A 98 -18.46 9.05 16.62
N GLU A 99 -19.01 8.27 15.68
CA GLU A 99 -19.56 6.94 15.96
C GLU A 99 -18.50 5.87 16.23
N LEU A 100 -17.32 6.00 15.62
CA LEU A 100 -16.22 5.04 15.74
C LEU A 100 -15.23 5.39 16.85
N SER A 101 -15.18 6.63 17.35
CA SER A 101 -14.20 7.06 18.37
C SER A 101 -14.13 6.11 19.57
N ASP A 102 -15.27 5.70 20.13
CA ASP A 102 -15.30 4.82 21.31
C ASP A 102 -15.01 3.35 20.97
N ARG A 103 -15.17 2.99 19.69
CA ARG A 103 -15.09 1.60 19.21
C ARG A 103 -13.73 1.28 18.61
N ILE A 104 -13.01 2.31 18.16
CA ILE A 104 -11.72 2.17 17.48
C ILE A 104 -10.69 1.55 18.40
N GLN A 105 -10.74 1.86 19.70
CA GLN A 105 -9.85 1.23 20.67
C GLN A 105 -10.06 -0.28 20.75
N MET A 106 -11.32 -0.71 20.87
CA MET A 106 -11.67 -2.13 20.93
C MET A 106 -11.30 -2.85 19.62
N ALA A 107 -11.62 -2.26 18.46
CA ALA A 107 -11.31 -2.82 17.15
C ALA A 107 -9.79 -2.95 16.92
N SER A 108 -9.01 -1.92 17.28
CA SER A 108 -7.55 -1.91 17.14
C SER A 108 -6.89 -2.97 18.02
N VAL A 109 -7.33 -3.07 19.28
CA VAL A 109 -6.83 -4.08 20.21
C VAL A 109 -7.22 -5.49 19.74
N HIS A 110 -8.43 -5.66 19.21
CA HIS A 110 -8.86 -6.94 18.65
C HIS A 110 -8.01 -7.34 17.44
N ALA A 111 -7.84 -6.42 16.48
CA ALA A 111 -7.07 -6.64 15.26
C ALA A 111 -5.63 -7.05 15.61
N PHE A 112 -4.95 -6.26 16.44
CA PHE A 112 -3.56 -6.51 16.85
C PHE A 112 -3.37 -7.87 17.56
N ARG A 113 -4.36 -8.32 18.33
CA ARG A 113 -4.32 -9.63 19.01
C ARG A 113 -4.54 -10.80 18.07
N LYS A 114 -5.38 -10.62 17.05
CA LYS A 114 -5.82 -11.69 16.15
C LYS A 114 -4.83 -11.94 15.02
N VAL A 115 -4.18 -10.89 14.52
CA VAL A 115 -3.13 -11.03 13.51
C VAL A 115 -1.96 -11.85 14.07
N GLN A 116 -1.43 -12.76 13.23
CA GLN A 116 -0.47 -13.77 13.69
C GLN A 116 0.96 -13.30 13.47
N SER A 117 1.23 -12.63 12.35
CA SER A 117 2.58 -12.25 11.97
C SER A 117 3.01 -10.92 12.59
N ALA A 118 4.31 -10.76 12.83
CA ALA A 118 4.88 -9.49 13.26
C ALA A 118 4.73 -8.39 12.19
N ALA A 119 4.68 -8.77 10.91
CA ALA A 119 4.49 -7.84 9.81
C ALA A 119 3.08 -7.22 9.82
N GLU A 120 2.04 -8.05 10.00
CA GLU A 120 0.66 -7.56 10.15
C GLU A 120 0.49 -6.69 11.40
N LYS A 121 1.13 -7.04 12.51
CA LYS A 121 1.14 -6.21 13.73
C LYS A 121 1.80 -4.86 13.50
N ARG A 122 2.90 -4.82 12.75
CA ARG A 122 3.54 -3.57 12.32
C ARG A 122 2.60 -2.74 11.46
N GLU A 123 1.84 -3.37 10.56
CA GLU A 123 0.88 -2.66 9.74
C GLU A 123 -0.24 -2.01 10.56
N VAL A 124 -0.82 -2.74 11.52
CA VAL A 124 -1.80 -2.16 12.47
C VAL A 124 -1.19 -1.00 13.26
N ALA A 125 0.07 -1.15 13.72
CA ALA A 125 0.77 -0.09 14.45
C ALA A 125 1.03 1.16 13.59
N ARG A 126 1.37 1.00 12.31
CA ARG A 126 1.54 2.12 11.37
C ARG A 126 0.24 2.87 11.13
N VAL A 127 -0.87 2.18 10.92
CA VAL A 127 -2.19 2.82 10.76
C VAL A 127 -2.55 3.63 12.01
N LEU A 128 -2.32 3.06 13.21
CA LEU A 128 -2.55 3.77 14.47
C LEU A 128 -1.65 5.01 14.63
N HIS A 129 -0.38 4.91 14.26
CA HIS A 129 0.54 6.04 14.27
C HIS A 129 0.08 7.14 13.29
N ALA A 130 -0.29 6.76 12.06
CA ALA A 130 -0.83 7.67 11.07
C ALA A 130 -2.11 8.38 11.55
N TRP A 131 -3.04 7.65 12.19
CA TRP A 131 -4.26 8.25 12.76
C TRP A 131 -3.97 9.27 13.85
N ARG A 132 -2.93 9.05 14.65
CA ARG A 132 -2.47 10.00 15.66
C ARG A 132 -1.88 11.25 15.03
N GLU A 133 -0.94 11.09 14.09
CA GLU A 133 -0.27 12.22 13.41
C GLU A 133 -1.26 13.07 12.61
N LEU A 134 -2.19 12.43 11.91
CA LEU A 134 -3.25 13.10 11.15
C LEU A 134 -4.41 13.60 12.02
N ARG A 135 -4.35 13.40 13.35
CA ARG A 135 -5.38 13.76 14.33
C ARG A 135 -6.78 13.26 13.95
N ILE A 136 -6.84 12.06 13.37
CA ILE A 136 -8.09 11.36 13.06
C ILE A 136 -8.76 10.91 14.37
N ILE A 137 -7.94 10.43 15.31
CA ILE A 137 -8.32 10.15 16.70
C ILE A 137 -7.60 11.12 17.63
N SER A 138 -8.13 11.33 18.83
CA SER A 138 -7.45 12.14 19.84
C SER A 138 -6.16 11.44 20.29
N SER A 139 -5.16 12.24 20.71
CA SER A 139 -3.91 11.69 21.26
C SER A 139 -4.18 10.81 22.47
N GLU A 140 -5.15 11.16 23.32
CA GLU A 140 -5.55 10.38 24.49
C GLU A 140 -6.05 8.98 24.09
N VAL A 141 -6.86 8.87 23.04
CA VAL A 141 -7.36 7.59 22.53
C VAL A 141 -6.21 6.79 21.91
N ALA A 142 -5.35 7.43 21.11
CA ALA A 142 -4.18 6.78 20.51
C ALA A 142 -3.22 6.23 21.57
N ASP A 143 -2.89 7.03 22.58
CA ASP A 143 -2.01 6.66 23.68
C ASP A 143 -2.64 5.56 24.55
N GLY A 144 -3.97 5.62 24.77
CA GLY A 144 -4.73 4.57 25.44
C GLY A 144 -4.69 3.23 24.70
N ILE A 145 -4.80 3.25 23.37
CA ILE A 145 -4.64 2.05 22.52
C ILE A 145 -3.22 1.52 22.66
N ALA A 146 -2.20 2.37 22.45
CA ALA A 146 -0.80 1.97 22.53
C ALA A 146 -0.43 1.38 23.89
N ALA A 147 -0.89 1.99 25.00
CA ALA A 147 -0.70 1.46 26.34
C ALA A 147 -1.35 0.09 26.54
N THR A 148 -2.57 -0.09 26.02
CA THR A 148 -3.28 -1.37 26.07
C THR A 148 -2.54 -2.45 25.29
N LEU A 149 -2.05 -2.12 24.09
CA LEU A 149 -1.28 -3.03 23.24
C LEU A 149 0.06 -3.44 23.88
N ARG A 150 0.80 -2.49 24.46
CA ARG A 150 2.04 -2.78 25.21
C ARG A 150 1.77 -3.70 26.40
N THR A 151 0.69 -3.46 27.14
CA THR A 151 0.30 -4.29 28.28
C THR A 151 -0.03 -5.72 27.86
N LEU A 152 -0.75 -5.91 26.76
CA LEU A 152 -1.19 -7.22 26.29
C LEU A 152 -0.09 -8.02 25.56
N GLY A 153 0.79 -7.33 24.83
CA GLY A 153 1.82 -7.97 23.99
C GLY A 153 3.24 -7.90 24.55
N GLY A 154 3.44 -7.26 25.71
CA GLY A 154 4.72 -7.18 26.41
C GLY A 154 5.79 -6.41 25.62
N GLU A 155 7.05 -6.84 25.80
CA GLU A 155 8.23 -6.23 25.17
C GLU A 155 8.17 -6.31 23.64
N ALA A 156 7.64 -7.41 23.08
CA ALA A 156 7.54 -7.59 21.64
C ALA A 156 6.58 -6.58 20.98
N ALA A 157 5.42 -6.33 21.60
CA ALA A 157 4.50 -5.31 21.10
C ALA A 157 5.03 -3.90 21.31
N SER A 158 5.75 -3.66 22.41
CA SER A 158 6.41 -2.37 22.66
C SER A 158 7.42 -2.06 21.56
N ARG A 159 8.29 -3.02 21.22
CA ARG A 159 9.25 -2.85 20.11
C ARG A 159 8.57 -2.56 18.77
N ILE A 160 7.46 -3.24 18.46
CA ILE A 160 6.71 -3.01 17.21
C ILE A 160 6.10 -1.61 17.16
N LEU A 161 5.54 -1.12 18.27
CA LEU A 161 4.93 0.22 18.33
C LEU A 161 5.99 1.33 18.24
N ASP A 162 7.14 1.11 18.88
CA ASP A 162 8.25 2.05 18.85
C ASP A 162 8.90 2.09 17.46
N GLU A 163 9.07 0.92 16.81
CA GLU A 163 9.52 0.80 15.40
C GLU A 163 8.56 1.48 14.43
N ALA A 164 7.24 1.33 14.62
CA ALA A 164 6.24 1.97 13.76
C ALA A 164 6.14 3.50 13.93
N SER A 165 6.73 4.05 15.00
CA SER A 165 6.80 5.49 15.25
C SER A 165 8.16 6.08 14.88
N ALA A 166 9.14 5.23 14.55
CA ALA A 166 10.42 5.71 14.06
C ALA A 166 10.18 6.31 12.67
N PRO A 167 10.77 7.49 12.36
CA PRO A 167 10.78 7.95 10.98
C PRO A 167 11.38 6.86 10.09
N ASP A 168 10.75 6.62 8.93
CA ASP A 168 11.28 5.70 7.92
C ASP A 168 12.58 6.30 7.35
N ASP A 169 13.67 6.26 8.12
CA ASP A 169 15.00 6.73 7.73
C ASP A 169 15.66 5.78 6.69
N GLU A 170 14.92 4.79 6.18
CA GLU A 170 15.40 3.80 5.21
C GLU A 170 15.70 4.40 3.82
N ASP A 171 15.28 5.64 3.52
CA ASP A 171 15.52 6.28 2.22
C ASP A 171 16.89 6.99 2.10
N ASP A 172 17.67 7.11 3.18
CA ASP A 172 18.99 7.79 3.18
C ASP A 172 20.20 6.86 3.45
N GLU A 173 20.03 5.53 3.48
CA GLU A 173 21.16 4.60 3.52
C GLU A 173 21.77 4.48 2.11
N PRO A 174 23.00 4.97 1.85
CA PRO A 174 23.67 4.78 0.58
C PRO A 174 23.92 3.29 0.37
N TYR A 175 23.12 2.70 -0.52
CA TYR A 175 23.10 1.28 -0.89
C TYR A 175 24.52 0.71 -1.06
N SER A 176 25.06 0.16 0.02
CA SER A 176 26.37 -0.50 0.01
C SER A 176 26.20 -1.87 -0.64
N MET A 177 26.41 -1.90 -1.96
CA MET A 177 26.40 -3.12 -2.75
C MET A 177 27.26 -4.21 -2.10
N PRO A 178 26.76 -5.44 -1.89
CA PRO A 178 27.61 -6.55 -1.49
C PRO A 178 28.56 -6.89 -2.66
N THR A 179 29.86 -6.59 -2.49
CA THR A 179 30.91 -7.06 -3.40
C THR A 179 30.97 -8.58 -3.34
N ARG A 180 30.31 -9.23 -4.31
CA ARG A 180 30.43 -10.67 -4.56
C ARG A 180 31.78 -10.95 -5.21
N ALA A 181 32.75 -11.38 -4.40
CA ALA A 181 34.00 -11.95 -4.89
C ALA A 181 33.71 -13.30 -5.57
N THR A 182 33.78 -13.33 -6.90
CA THR A 182 33.87 -14.58 -7.68
C THR A 182 35.31 -15.09 -7.64
N GLY A 183 35.54 -16.18 -6.91
CA GLY A 183 36.69 -17.06 -7.10
C GLY A 183 36.26 -18.32 -7.88
N PRO A 184 37.10 -18.87 -8.77
CA PRO A 184 36.76 -20.03 -9.58
C PRO A 184 36.92 -21.35 -8.80
N ALA A 185 36.11 -22.33 -9.19
CA ALA A 185 36.06 -23.67 -8.66
C ALA A 185 37.21 -24.56 -9.17
N THR A 186 37.81 -25.35 -8.28
CA THR A 186 38.51 -26.61 -8.59
C THR A 186 38.09 -27.68 -7.60
N ALA A 187 37.74 -28.86 -8.13
CA ALA A 187 37.24 -30.01 -7.41
C ALA A 187 38.36 -30.94 -6.90
N ALA A 188 38.21 -31.53 -5.70
CA ALA A 188 38.80 -32.81 -5.31
C ALA A 188 38.11 -33.40 -4.04
N LYS A 189 38.04 -34.75 -3.98
CA LYS A 189 37.39 -35.65 -3.02
C LYS A 189 38.02 -35.70 -1.61
N GLY A 190 37.22 -36.08 -0.59
CA GLY A 190 37.65 -36.90 0.58
C GLY A 190 37.19 -36.46 1.99
N GLN A 191 36.40 -37.29 2.69
CA GLN A 191 36.00 -37.26 4.14
C GLN A 191 37.15 -37.74 5.09
N PRO A 192 37.00 -37.84 6.45
CA PRO A 192 36.42 -36.95 7.50
C PRO A 192 37.31 -36.75 8.80
N GLN A 193 37.05 -35.68 9.59
CA GLN A 193 37.24 -35.37 11.07
C GLN A 193 38.40 -35.93 11.95
N PRO A 194 38.74 -35.40 13.19
CA PRO A 194 38.12 -34.37 14.07
C PRO A 194 39.11 -33.30 14.70
N GLU A 195 38.56 -32.35 15.50
CA GLU A 195 39.23 -31.31 16.35
C GLU A 195 39.91 -31.87 17.65
N PRO A 196 40.51 -31.12 18.63
CA PRO A 196 40.57 -29.65 18.95
C PRO A 196 41.95 -29.17 19.55
N PRO A 197 42.05 -28.20 20.50
CA PRO A 197 41.87 -26.73 20.44
C PRO A 197 43.14 -25.94 20.84
N THR A 198 43.18 -24.59 20.69
CA THR A 198 43.53 -23.60 21.77
C THR A 198 43.95 -22.18 21.30
N LYS A 199 43.49 -21.18 22.08
CA LYS A 199 44.12 -19.90 22.52
C LYS A 199 44.18 -18.67 21.57
N ARG A 200 43.24 -17.75 21.82
CA ARG A 200 43.42 -16.42 22.46
C ARG A 200 44.63 -15.57 22.03
N ALA A 201 44.39 -14.45 21.34
CA ALA A 201 45.08 -13.17 21.60
C ALA A 201 44.32 -11.96 21.03
N LYS A 202 44.15 -10.94 21.87
CA LYS A 202 43.74 -9.57 21.55
C LYS A 202 44.88 -8.85 20.83
N VAL A 203 44.60 -8.09 19.77
CA VAL A 203 45.35 -6.87 19.45
C VAL A 203 44.38 -5.83 18.87
N ALA A 204 44.29 -4.70 19.55
CA ALA A 204 43.69 -3.48 19.06
C ALA A 204 44.65 -2.80 18.07
N SER A 205 44.13 -2.21 16.99
CA SER A 205 44.77 -1.05 16.38
C SER A 205 43.75 -0.20 15.67
N ALA A 206 43.54 0.99 16.23
CA ALA A 206 43.04 2.14 15.51
C ALA A 206 44.06 2.58 14.44
N ALA A 207 43.57 3.12 13.32
CA ALA A 207 43.95 4.43 12.78
C ALA A 207 43.78 4.53 11.26
N ALA A 208 43.24 5.69 10.86
CA ALA A 208 43.41 6.37 9.57
C ALA A 208 42.59 5.88 8.36
N VAL A 209 41.29 6.21 8.37
CA VAL A 209 40.52 6.44 7.13
C VAL A 209 41.08 7.71 6.47
N ARG A 210 41.73 7.56 5.33
CA ARG A 210 42.06 8.65 4.41
C ARG A 210 40.79 9.00 3.62
N VAL A 211 40.31 10.23 3.78
CA VAL A 211 39.34 10.84 2.86
C VAL A 211 40.03 11.05 1.53
N ALA A 212 39.82 10.15 0.58
CA ALA A 212 40.22 10.30 -0.79
C ALA A 212 39.05 10.88 -1.58
N ALA A 213 39.31 12.04 -2.17
CA ALA A 213 38.46 12.83 -3.04
C ALA A 213 37.56 12.00 -3.98
N ALA A 214 36.25 12.30 -3.91
CA ALA A 214 35.27 11.86 -4.88
C ALA A 214 35.61 12.38 -6.27
N THR A 215 35.65 11.47 -7.25
CA THR A 215 35.70 11.78 -8.68
C THR A 215 34.30 11.53 -9.26
N PRO A 216 33.65 12.49 -9.94
CA PRO A 216 32.33 12.31 -10.53
C PRO A 216 32.46 11.72 -11.94
N ALA A 217 32.30 10.40 -12.11
CA ALA A 217 32.35 9.78 -13.44
C ALA A 217 31.53 8.50 -13.65
N GLN A 218 30.65 8.09 -12.72
CA GLN A 218 29.87 6.84 -12.85
C GLN A 218 28.39 7.00 -13.26
N GLN A 219 27.89 8.23 -13.40
CA GLN A 219 26.49 8.50 -13.74
C GLN A 219 26.01 8.21 -15.19
N PRO A 220 26.84 8.14 -16.26
CA PRO A 220 26.27 7.99 -17.62
C PRO A 220 25.82 6.56 -17.97
N ARG A 221 26.20 5.52 -17.21
CA ARG A 221 25.98 4.11 -17.59
C ARG A 221 24.60 3.54 -17.24
N THR A 222 23.83 4.21 -16.37
CA THR A 222 22.46 3.78 -15.98
C THR A 222 21.40 4.43 -16.87
N ALA A 223 21.55 5.70 -17.22
CA ALA A 223 20.61 6.42 -18.08
C ALA A 223 20.53 5.83 -19.50
N GLU A 224 21.67 5.47 -20.09
CA GLU A 224 21.72 4.85 -21.43
C GLU A 224 20.99 3.49 -21.46
N LYS A 225 21.11 2.70 -20.39
CA LYS A 225 20.41 1.42 -20.25
C LYS A 225 18.90 1.61 -20.12
N ILE A 226 18.46 2.61 -19.37
CA ILE A 226 17.03 2.92 -19.21
C ILE A 226 16.45 3.37 -20.55
N LEU A 227 17.14 4.25 -21.28
CA LEU A 227 16.73 4.65 -22.63
C LEU A 227 16.66 3.48 -23.61
N ALA A 228 17.61 2.55 -23.56
CA ALA A 228 17.57 1.34 -24.38
C ALA A 228 16.38 0.45 -24.03
N LEU A 229 16.05 0.34 -22.74
CA LEU A 229 14.91 -0.43 -22.26
C LEU A 229 13.57 0.22 -22.63
N VAL A 230 13.46 1.54 -22.52
CA VAL A 230 12.29 2.32 -22.98
C VAL A 230 12.08 2.12 -24.48
N LYS A 231 13.14 2.26 -25.29
CA LYS A 231 13.09 2.00 -26.74
C LYS A 231 12.67 0.56 -27.06
N ARG A 232 13.16 -0.43 -26.32
CA ARG A 232 12.74 -1.84 -26.47
C ARG A 232 11.24 -2.00 -26.22
N ILE A 233 10.69 -1.39 -25.17
CA ILE A 233 9.27 -1.50 -24.84
C ILE A 233 8.40 -0.83 -25.92
N ILE A 234 8.80 0.36 -26.37
CA ILE A 234 8.09 1.08 -27.44
C ILE A 234 8.16 0.32 -28.77
N ALA A 235 9.29 -0.30 -29.11
CA ALA A 235 9.47 -1.06 -30.34
C ALA A 235 8.84 -2.47 -30.31
N ALA A 236 8.55 -3.02 -29.12
CA ALA A 236 8.01 -4.38 -29.00
C ALA A 236 6.62 -4.49 -29.65
N PRO A 237 6.33 -5.58 -30.38
CA PRO A 237 5.01 -5.81 -30.95
C PRO A 237 3.98 -6.07 -29.85
N ALA A 238 2.80 -5.44 -29.96
CA ALA A 238 1.72 -5.61 -28.99
C ALA A 238 1.15 -7.04 -28.97
N GLU A 239 1.32 -7.79 -30.06
CA GLU A 239 0.85 -9.17 -30.21
C GLU A 239 1.56 -10.18 -29.29
N LYS A 240 2.65 -9.78 -28.61
CA LYS A 240 3.45 -10.65 -27.77
C LYS A 240 3.69 -10.06 -26.38
N PRO A 241 2.67 -10.12 -25.49
CA PRO A 241 2.71 -9.43 -24.21
C PRO A 241 3.76 -10.00 -23.24
N PHE A 242 4.04 -11.30 -23.29
CA PHE A 242 5.08 -11.94 -22.47
C PHE A 242 6.49 -11.49 -22.85
N GLU A 243 6.79 -11.36 -24.15
CA GLU A 243 8.11 -10.90 -24.63
C GLU A 243 8.35 -9.43 -24.23
N LEU A 244 7.30 -8.61 -24.21
CA LEU A 244 7.37 -7.22 -23.75
C LEU A 244 7.84 -7.13 -22.29
N LEU A 245 7.29 -7.97 -21.43
CA LEU A 245 7.67 -8.11 -20.02
C LEU A 245 9.00 -8.85 -19.80
N GLY A 246 9.58 -9.44 -20.85
CA GLY A 246 10.79 -10.26 -20.76
C GLY A 246 10.56 -11.62 -20.11
N LEU A 247 9.34 -12.14 -20.21
CA LEU A 247 8.91 -13.43 -19.67
C LEU A 247 8.69 -14.46 -20.76
N GLY A 248 8.79 -15.74 -20.39
CA GLY A 248 8.39 -16.85 -21.25
C GLY A 248 6.88 -17.04 -21.26
N THR A 249 6.34 -17.70 -22.29
CA THR A 249 4.90 -17.98 -22.45
C THR A 249 4.31 -18.92 -21.39
N GLY A 250 5.15 -19.58 -20.57
CA GLY A 250 4.75 -20.46 -19.47
C GLY A 250 4.87 -19.83 -18.07
N CYS A 251 4.98 -18.50 -17.98
CA CYS A 251 5.08 -17.80 -16.70
C CYS A 251 3.76 -17.81 -15.92
N LYS A 252 3.85 -17.66 -14.60
CA LYS A 252 2.69 -17.56 -13.70
C LYS A 252 2.22 -16.11 -13.58
N ALA A 253 0.97 -15.90 -13.18
CA ALA A 253 0.42 -14.56 -12.93
C ALA A 253 1.27 -13.73 -11.93
N SER A 254 1.85 -14.38 -10.92
CA SER A 254 2.77 -13.72 -9.97
C SER A 254 4.05 -13.20 -10.63
N GLU A 255 4.57 -13.89 -11.64
CA GLU A 255 5.78 -13.50 -12.38
C GLU A 255 5.51 -12.29 -13.28
N ILE A 256 4.34 -12.24 -13.92
CA ILE A 256 3.87 -11.08 -14.70
C ILE A 256 3.86 -9.82 -13.84
N ARG A 257 3.18 -9.86 -12.68
CA ARG A 257 3.11 -8.70 -11.77
C ARG A 257 4.50 -8.27 -11.27
N THR A 258 5.37 -9.24 -11.01
CA THR A 258 6.74 -8.99 -10.56
C THR A 258 7.58 -8.33 -11.65
N ALA A 259 7.51 -8.83 -12.89
CA ALA A 259 8.22 -8.26 -14.03
C ALA A 259 7.73 -6.85 -14.35
N TYR A 260 6.41 -6.64 -14.37
CA TYR A 260 5.79 -5.33 -14.55
C TYR A 260 6.33 -4.32 -13.54
N ARG A 261 6.27 -4.63 -12.24
CA ARG A 261 6.73 -3.73 -11.17
C ARG A 261 8.21 -3.35 -11.31
N LYS A 262 9.07 -4.34 -11.62
CA LYS A 262 10.51 -4.12 -11.81
C LYS A 262 10.79 -3.17 -12.98
N ILE A 263 10.09 -3.33 -14.10
CA ILE A 263 10.28 -2.51 -15.29
C ILE A 263 9.70 -1.11 -15.06
N ALA A 264 8.49 -1.00 -14.51
CA ALA A 264 7.82 0.27 -14.23
C ALA A 264 8.66 1.18 -13.31
N LEU A 265 9.28 0.62 -12.26
CA LEU A 265 10.17 1.37 -11.37
C LEU A 265 11.42 1.92 -12.07
N GLN A 266 11.92 1.24 -13.11
CA GLN A 266 13.09 1.68 -13.86
C GLN A 266 12.76 2.80 -14.86
N ILE A 267 11.57 2.75 -15.47
CA ILE A 267 11.15 3.71 -16.50
C ILE A 267 10.26 4.84 -15.97
N HIS A 268 10.07 4.93 -14.66
CA HIS A 268 9.20 5.95 -14.07
C HIS A 268 9.64 7.37 -14.48
N PRO A 269 8.73 8.27 -14.90
CA PRO A 269 9.09 9.59 -15.40
C PRO A 269 9.84 10.44 -14.36
N ASP A 270 9.46 10.33 -13.08
CA ASP A 270 10.09 11.05 -11.97
C ASP A 270 11.57 10.69 -11.77
N LYS A 271 11.92 9.41 -11.98
CA LYS A 271 13.30 8.93 -11.83
C LYS A 271 14.17 9.19 -13.06
N ASN A 272 13.57 9.66 -14.16
CA ASN A 272 14.23 9.83 -15.45
C ASN A 272 13.96 11.23 -16.02
N PRO A 273 14.42 12.30 -15.33
CA PRO A 273 14.29 13.66 -15.82
C PRO A 273 15.04 13.80 -17.16
N GLY A 274 14.35 14.31 -18.18
CA GLY A 274 14.88 14.47 -19.54
C GLY A 274 14.40 13.42 -20.56
N SER A 275 13.75 12.33 -20.13
CA SER A 275 13.10 11.37 -21.04
C SER A 275 11.64 11.07 -20.66
N GLU A 276 11.01 11.96 -19.90
CA GLU A 276 9.67 11.79 -19.33
C GLU A 276 8.61 11.40 -20.36
N GLY A 277 8.62 12.01 -21.55
CA GLY A 277 7.66 11.70 -22.62
C GLY A 277 7.75 10.24 -23.09
N LEU A 278 8.97 9.76 -23.36
CA LEU A 278 9.21 8.38 -23.78
C LEU A 278 8.95 7.39 -22.65
N CYS A 279 9.31 7.77 -21.41
CA CYS A 279 9.03 7.00 -20.21
C CYS A 279 7.52 6.79 -19.99
N LYS A 280 6.72 7.86 -20.14
CA LYS A 280 5.26 7.79 -20.05
C LYS A 280 4.67 6.87 -21.12
N GLU A 281 5.09 7.04 -22.37
CA GLU A 281 4.63 6.20 -23.48
C GLU A 281 4.97 4.72 -23.25
N ALA A 282 6.21 4.43 -22.85
CA ALA A 282 6.64 3.08 -22.52
C ALA A 282 5.87 2.49 -21.34
N LEU A 283 5.54 3.29 -20.33
CA LEU A 283 4.78 2.83 -19.17
C LEU A 283 3.33 2.47 -19.55
N ILE A 284 2.67 3.29 -20.38
CA ILE A 284 1.34 2.98 -20.92
C ILE A 284 1.36 1.66 -21.69
N LYS A 285 2.34 1.49 -22.59
CA LYS A 285 2.46 0.26 -23.39
C LYS A 285 2.81 -0.96 -22.54
N LEU A 286 3.63 -0.79 -21.51
CA LEU A 286 3.96 -1.82 -20.54
C LEU A 286 2.72 -2.27 -19.75
N GLN A 287 1.84 -1.34 -19.40
CA GLN A 287 0.59 -1.64 -18.71
C GLN A 287 -0.37 -2.43 -19.61
N GLN A 288 -0.56 -2.01 -20.87
CA GLN A 288 -1.35 -2.77 -21.85
C GLN A 288 -0.83 -4.20 -22.03
N GLY A 289 0.50 -4.36 -22.12
CA GLY A 289 1.12 -5.68 -22.22
C GLY A 289 0.87 -6.56 -20.98
N ARG A 290 0.82 -5.98 -19.78
CA ARG A 290 0.48 -6.71 -18.56
C ARG A 290 -0.95 -7.22 -18.60
N GLU A 291 -1.91 -6.35 -18.90
CA GLU A 291 -3.34 -6.69 -18.95
C GLU A 291 -3.62 -7.79 -19.97
N GLN A 292 -2.97 -7.72 -21.14
CA GLN A 292 -3.09 -8.75 -22.16
C GLN A 292 -2.44 -10.07 -21.73
N ALA A 293 -1.27 -10.05 -21.08
CA ALA A 293 -0.64 -11.26 -20.55
C ALA A 293 -1.51 -11.96 -19.48
N GLU A 294 -2.13 -11.18 -18.58
CA GLU A 294 -3.05 -11.69 -17.56
C GLU A 294 -4.31 -12.29 -18.20
N SER A 295 -4.88 -11.62 -19.20
CA SER A 295 -6.05 -12.10 -19.95
C SER A 295 -5.75 -13.41 -20.70
N GLU A 296 -4.59 -13.52 -21.36
CA GLU A 296 -4.18 -14.74 -22.07
C GLU A 296 -3.94 -15.91 -21.12
N LEU A 297 -3.41 -15.67 -19.92
CA LEU A 297 -3.29 -16.70 -18.89
C LEU A 297 -4.65 -17.20 -18.44
N GLN A 298 -5.58 -16.28 -18.16
CA GLN A 298 -6.93 -16.63 -17.71
C GLN A 298 -7.72 -17.39 -18.78
N GLN A 299 -7.53 -17.06 -20.06
CA GLN A 299 -8.09 -17.81 -21.19
C GLN A 299 -7.52 -19.22 -21.30
N ARG A 300 -6.22 -19.42 -21.02
CA ARG A 300 -5.62 -20.77 -21.01
C ARG A 300 -6.11 -21.61 -19.84
N GLU A 301 -6.23 -21.01 -18.66
CA GLU A 301 -6.75 -21.68 -17.47
C GLU A 301 -8.23 -22.07 -17.62
N SER A 302 -9.04 -21.22 -18.26
CA SER A 302 -10.44 -21.51 -18.56
C SER A 302 -10.64 -22.45 -19.75
N GLY A 303 -9.83 -22.32 -20.82
CA GLY A 303 -9.87 -23.18 -22.01
C GLY A 303 -9.43 -24.63 -21.77
N GLY A 304 -8.71 -24.91 -20.68
CA GLY A 304 -8.41 -26.27 -20.21
C GLY A 304 -9.60 -26.99 -19.55
N LYS A 305 -10.73 -26.31 -19.32
CA LYS A 305 -11.95 -26.87 -18.74
C LYS A 305 -13.12 -26.77 -19.72
N SER A 306 -13.18 -27.67 -20.69
CA SER A 306 -14.41 -27.97 -21.45
C SER A 306 -14.43 -29.48 -21.71
N ARG A 307 -15.29 -30.28 -21.09
CA ARG A 307 -16.76 -30.21 -21.02
C ARG A 307 -17.25 -30.92 -19.74
N ASP A 308 -17.99 -30.22 -18.86
CA ASP A 308 -19.38 -30.57 -18.56
C ASP A 308 -20.07 -29.47 -17.72
N LYS A 309 -21.35 -29.21 -18.01
CA LYS A 309 -22.35 -28.40 -17.28
C LYS A 309 -22.19 -26.87 -17.14
N GLY A 310 -22.87 -26.16 -18.06
CA GLY A 310 -24.12 -25.42 -17.82
C GLY A 310 -24.22 -24.33 -16.75
N GLY A 311 -24.38 -23.07 -17.22
CA GLY A 311 -25.39 -22.10 -16.78
C GLY A 311 -25.21 -21.36 -15.43
N MET A 312 -24.96 -20.05 -15.47
CA MET A 312 -25.90 -18.97 -15.11
C MET A 312 -25.16 -17.62 -15.19
N ASP A 313 -25.84 -16.65 -15.76
CA ASP A 313 -25.48 -15.28 -16.09
C ASP A 313 -25.79 -14.31 -14.94
N ASN A 314 -24.81 -13.51 -14.51
CA ASN A 314 -25.00 -12.42 -13.54
C ASN A 314 -24.20 -11.18 -13.98
N GLY A 315 -24.80 -10.37 -14.85
CA GLY A 315 -24.19 -9.18 -15.44
C GLY A 315 -24.93 -7.91 -15.05
N THR A 316 -24.60 -7.32 -13.89
CA THR A 316 -25.09 -5.98 -13.54
C THR A 316 -24.08 -5.13 -12.75
N VAL A 317 -23.06 -5.71 -12.11
CA VAL A 317 -22.08 -4.93 -11.31
C VAL A 317 -20.87 -4.46 -12.14
N ALA A 318 -20.46 -5.23 -13.15
CA ALA A 318 -19.28 -4.92 -13.98
C ALA A 318 -19.42 -3.64 -14.84
N ALA A 319 -20.65 -3.19 -15.14
CA ALA A 319 -20.88 -2.01 -15.98
C ALA A 319 -20.66 -0.68 -15.25
N TRP A 320 -20.75 -0.64 -13.91
CA TRP A 320 -20.48 0.57 -13.13
C TRP A 320 -18.97 0.75 -12.84
N MET A 321 -18.19 -0.33 -12.77
CA MET A 321 -16.75 -0.29 -12.47
C MET A 321 -15.88 0.31 -13.59
N HIS A 322 -16.34 0.28 -14.84
CA HIS A 322 -15.54 0.78 -15.98
C HIS A 322 -15.55 2.31 -16.16
N LEU A 323 -16.48 3.05 -15.54
CA LEU A 323 -16.66 4.48 -15.83
C LEU A 323 -15.99 5.44 -14.81
N VAL A 324 -15.53 4.94 -13.66
CA VAL A 324 -15.01 5.79 -12.55
C VAL A 324 -13.51 5.53 -12.26
N GLY A 325 -12.92 4.49 -12.85
CA GLY A 325 -11.62 3.95 -12.40
C GLY A 325 -10.33 4.58 -12.94
N SER A 326 -10.35 5.51 -13.91
CA SER A 326 -9.10 5.87 -14.63
C SER A 326 -8.43 7.20 -14.25
N GLU A 327 -9.03 8.07 -13.42
CA GLU A 327 -8.46 9.41 -13.15
C GLU A 327 -8.00 9.66 -11.71
N LEU A 328 -8.27 8.77 -10.75
CA LEU A 328 -7.98 9.01 -9.32
C LEU A 328 -6.73 8.28 -8.79
N TYR A 329 -6.14 7.38 -9.58
CA TYR A 329 -5.04 6.51 -9.12
C TYR A 329 -3.69 7.23 -8.95
N ASP A 330 -3.53 8.42 -9.55
CA ASP A 330 -2.33 9.25 -9.37
C ASP A 330 -2.42 10.19 -8.14
N CYS A 331 -3.55 10.29 -7.45
CA CYS A 331 -3.70 11.27 -6.34
C CYS A 331 -3.41 10.67 -4.96
N MET A 332 -3.78 9.42 -4.68
CA MET A 332 -3.70 8.87 -3.32
C MET A 332 -2.30 8.38 -2.92
N THR A 333 -1.55 7.77 -3.84
CA THR A 333 -0.12 7.47 -3.61
C THR A 333 0.72 8.74 -3.51
N PHE A 334 0.33 9.80 -4.24
CA PHE A 334 1.01 11.10 -4.26
C PHE A 334 0.70 11.93 -3.01
N CYS A 335 -0.53 11.87 -2.48
CA CYS A 335 -0.88 12.49 -1.18
C CYS A 335 -0.10 11.86 -0.01
N ARG A 336 0.15 10.54 -0.04
CA ARG A 336 0.90 9.85 1.01
C ARG A 336 2.39 10.24 1.04
N ILE A 337 2.97 10.63 -0.10
CA ILE A 337 4.36 11.09 -0.23
C ILE A 337 4.47 12.62 -0.03
N ALA A 338 3.51 13.41 -0.52
CA ALA A 338 3.54 14.87 -0.44
C ALA A 338 3.29 15.45 0.96
N MET A 339 2.67 14.69 1.87
CA MET A 339 2.41 15.14 3.25
C MET A 339 3.61 14.95 4.21
N SER A 340 4.76 14.47 3.73
CA SER A 340 6.00 14.37 4.52
C SER A 340 6.87 15.64 4.48
N VAL A 341 6.37 16.74 3.90
CA VAL A 341 7.07 18.03 3.93
C VAL A 341 6.67 18.82 5.18
N PRO A 342 7.60 19.17 6.10
CA PRO A 342 7.27 19.92 7.30
C PRO A 342 6.73 21.31 6.95
N ALA A 343 5.58 21.67 7.54
CA ALA A 343 4.81 22.89 7.29
C ALA A 343 5.49 24.23 7.67
N HIS A 344 6.81 24.24 7.91
CA HIS A 344 7.54 25.39 8.43
C HIS A 344 8.07 26.36 7.35
N GLU A 345 8.03 26.01 6.05
CA GLU A 345 8.68 26.82 4.99
C GLU A 345 7.75 27.57 4.01
N ILE A 346 6.42 27.55 4.17
CA ILE A 346 5.51 28.14 3.15
C ILE A 346 4.99 29.56 3.48
N PHE A 347 5.37 30.17 4.61
CA PHE A 347 4.89 31.52 4.98
C PHE A 347 6.01 32.55 5.18
N GLN A 348 6.67 32.95 4.09
CA GLN A 348 7.23 34.29 3.97
C GLN A 348 7.00 34.84 2.55
N ALA A 349 5.88 35.54 2.37
CA ALA A 349 5.68 36.44 1.23
C ALA A 349 5.88 37.90 1.71
N PRO A 350 6.53 38.75 0.91
CA PRO A 350 6.89 40.11 1.30
C PRO A 350 5.66 41.04 1.29
N SER A 351 5.59 41.91 2.29
CA SER A 351 4.61 42.98 2.40
C SER A 351 4.81 43.98 1.25
N ILE A 352 3.83 44.07 0.34
CA ILE A 352 3.71 45.17 -0.61
C ILE A 352 2.70 46.14 -0.03
N ALA A 353 3.18 47.33 0.33
CA ALA A 353 2.39 48.45 0.78
C ALA A 353 1.62 49.08 -0.39
N TRP A 354 0.34 49.38 -0.16
CA TRP A 354 -0.44 50.37 -0.90
C TRP A 354 -1.06 51.33 0.11
#